data_AF-A0AAD1T5I4-F1
#
_entry.id   AF-A0AAD1T5I4-F1
#
_cell.length_a   1.000
_cell.length_b   1.000
_cell.length_c   1.000
_cell.angle_alpha   90.00
_cell.angle_beta   90.00
_cell.angle_gamma   90.00
#
_symmetry.space_group_name_H-M   'P 1'
#
loop_
_entity.id
_entity.type
_entity.pdbx_description
1 polymer ?
#
loop_
_entity_poly.entity_id
_entity_poly.type
_entity_poly.pdbx_seq_one_letter_code
_entity_poly.pdbx_strand_id
1 'polypeptide(L)'
;SALRKAEQQHKTNPTDSKLRELNTLRHSIRDISLEAVARSIQWSKRLYYEKANKTDTLLARVLRPRPQGKVITKIRTATGMLVETPEAINEVFTSYFSNLYNHSPHLHTNNTTYRADIQRFLVDLTLPK
;
A
#
# COMPACT_ATOMS: atom_id res chain seq x y z
N SER A 1 -9.13 10.50 5.91
CA SER A 1 -9.25 9.28 6.72
C SER A 1 -10.61 9.22 7.40
N ALA A 2 -11.23 8.03 7.43
CA ALA A 2 -12.53 7.78 8.06
C ALA A 2 -12.56 8.12 9.56
N LEU A 3 -11.48 7.85 10.30
CA LEU A 3 -11.37 8.13 11.74
C LEU A 3 -11.56 9.61 12.08
N ARG A 4 -10.94 10.51 11.33
CA ARG A 4 -11.03 11.96 11.57
C ARG A 4 -12.46 12.48 11.35
N LYS A 5 -13.21 11.87 10.43
CA LYS A 5 -14.63 12.20 10.20
C LYS A 5 -15.50 11.73 11.39
N ALA A 6 -15.27 10.51 11.88
CA ALA A 6 -15.98 9.98 13.05
C ALA A 6 -15.70 10.80 14.33
N GLU A 7 -14.46 11.25 14.54
CA GLU A 7 -14.09 12.11 15.67
C GLU A 7 -14.79 13.48 15.61
N GLN A 8 -14.88 14.06 14.41
CA GLN A 8 -15.56 15.33 14.20
C GLN A 8 -17.07 15.22 14.41
N GLN A 9 -17.69 14.14 13.91
CA GLN A 9 -19.11 13.86 14.11
C GLN A 9 -19.47 13.63 15.59
N HIS A 10 -18.60 12.94 16.33
CA HIS A 10 -18.74 12.77 17.78
C HIS A 10 -18.61 14.12 18.51
N LYS A 11 -17.66 14.97 18.11
CA LYS A 11 -17.46 16.31 18.70
C LYS A 11 -18.67 17.23 18.50
N THR A 12 -19.33 17.16 17.34
CA THR A 12 -20.50 18.01 17.03
C THR A 12 -21.80 17.49 17.65
N ASN A 13 -21.94 16.19 17.85
CA ASN A 13 -23.12 15.58 18.47
C ASN A 13 -22.71 14.30 19.20
N PRO A 14 -22.44 14.38 20.52
CA PRO A 14 -22.03 13.24 21.32
C PRO A 14 -23.21 12.31 21.57
N THR A 15 -23.20 11.14 20.93
CA THR A 15 -24.21 10.09 21.09
C THR A 15 -23.51 8.77 21.41
N ASP A 16 -24.08 7.95 22.31
CA ASP A 16 -23.46 6.70 22.75
C ASP A 16 -23.18 5.72 21.60
N SER A 17 -24.06 5.68 20.60
CA SER A 17 -23.86 4.90 19.37
C SER A 17 -22.59 5.33 18.60
N LYS A 18 -22.38 6.64 18.41
CA LYS A 18 -21.21 7.20 17.72
C LYS A 18 -19.93 7.00 18.52
N LEU A 19 -20.01 7.03 19.85
CA LEU A 19 -18.88 6.70 20.73
C LEU A 19 -18.43 5.26 20.56
N ARG A 20 -19.39 4.32 20.50
CA ARG A 20 -19.09 2.90 20.26
C ARG A 20 -18.42 2.71 18.92
N GLU A 21 -18.97 3.28 17.85
CA GLU A 21 -18.39 3.22 16.49
C GLU A 21 -16.97 3.84 16.44
N LEU A 22 -16.76 4.98 17.10
CA LEU A 22 -15.43 5.59 17.18
C LEU A 22 -14.43 4.69 17.93
N ASN A 23 -14.87 4.07 19.02
CA ASN A 23 -14.04 3.16 19.78
C ASN A 23 -13.72 1.89 18.98
N THR A 24 -14.68 1.26 18.31
CA THR A 24 -14.40 0.08 17.47
C THR A 24 -13.40 0.41 16.37
N LEU A 25 -13.53 1.56 15.71
CA LEU A 25 -12.58 2.01 14.69
C LEU A 25 -11.18 2.25 15.27
N ARG A 26 -11.09 2.86 16.46
CA ARG A 26 -9.81 3.04 17.17
C ARG A 26 -9.18 1.71 17.56
N HIS A 27 -9.97 0.74 18.01
CA HIS A 27 -9.48 -0.59 18.38
C HIS A 27 -8.97 -1.33 17.15
N SER A 28 -9.73 -1.35 16.06
CA SER A 28 -9.29 -1.95 14.80
C SER A 28 -7.95 -1.38 14.31
N ILE A 29 -7.78 -0.05 14.35
CA ILE A 29 -6.50 0.58 13.97
C ILE A 29 -5.37 0.19 14.92
N ARG A 30 -5.64 0.14 16.23
CA ARG A 30 -4.67 -0.28 17.23
C ARG A 30 -4.26 -1.73 17.04
N ASP A 31 -5.20 -2.63 16.76
CA ASP A 31 -4.94 -4.05 16.59
C ASP A 31 -4.04 -4.30 15.37
N ILE A 32 -4.32 -3.65 14.24
CA ILE A 32 -3.46 -3.70 13.04
C ILE A 32 -2.05 -3.18 13.35
N SER A 33 -1.97 -2.07 14.07
CA SER A 33 -0.69 -1.47 14.46
C SER A 33 0.09 -2.39 15.43
N LEU A 34 -0.60 -3.01 16.38
CA LEU A 34 -0.04 -3.92 17.35
C LEU A 34 0.47 -5.20 16.69
N GLU A 35 -0.26 -5.75 15.72
CA GLU A 35 0.19 -6.91 14.94
C GLU A 35 1.48 -6.60 14.19
N ALA A 36 1.56 -5.44 13.54
CA ALA A 36 2.78 -5.00 12.85
C ALA A 36 3.97 -4.85 13.81
N VAL A 37 3.74 -4.29 15.01
CA VAL A 37 4.75 -4.16 16.06
C VAL A 37 5.19 -5.54 16.58
N ALA A 38 4.24 -6.44 16.87
CA ALA A 38 4.53 -7.79 17.34
C ALA A 38 5.39 -8.56 16.32
N ARG A 39 5.04 -8.47 15.04
CA ARG A 39 5.80 -9.08 13.94
C ARG A 39 7.22 -8.51 13.85
N SER A 40 7.38 -7.20 13.99
CA SER A 40 8.70 -6.54 14.02
C SER A 40 9.57 -7.02 15.18
N ILE A 41 8.97 -7.17 16.38
CA ILE A 41 9.65 -7.71 17.57
C ILE A 41 10.08 -9.16 17.33
N GLN A 42 9.19 -10.01 16.83
CA GLN A 42 9.49 -11.42 16.55
C GLN A 42 10.62 -11.54 15.52
N TRP A 43 10.56 -10.76 14.45
CA TRP A 43 11.59 -10.74 13.42
C TRP A 43 12.95 -10.30 13.99
N SER A 44 12.95 -9.26 14.83
CA SER A 44 14.17 -8.78 15.48
C SER A 44 14.76 -9.85 16.41
N LYS A 45 13.92 -10.48 17.26
CA LYS A 45 14.35 -11.57 18.15
C LYS A 45 14.97 -12.73 17.37
N ARG A 46 14.33 -13.16 16.29
CA ARG A 46 14.84 -14.20 15.39
C ARG A 46 16.20 -13.83 14.82
N LEU A 47 16.33 -12.60 14.31
CA LEU A 47 17.59 -12.10 13.73
C LEU A 47 18.73 -12.08 14.76
N TYR A 48 18.47 -11.63 15.99
CA TYR A 48 19.46 -11.64 17.06
C TYR A 48 19.90 -13.05 17.43
N TYR A 49 18.96 -14.00 17.49
CA TYR A 49 19.28 -15.40 17.77
C TYR A 49 20.14 -16.03 16.65
N GLU A 50 19.74 -15.86 15.39
CA GLU A 50 20.47 -16.40 14.23
C GLU A 50 21.89 -15.82 14.09
N LYS A 51 22.10 -14.58 14.55
CA LYS A 51 23.37 -13.84 14.38
C LYS A 51 24.08 -13.50 15.69
N ALA A 52 23.75 -14.19 16.78
CA ALA A 52 24.30 -13.90 18.11
C ALA A 52 25.84 -13.93 18.13
N ASN A 53 26.46 -14.78 17.30
CA ASN A 53 27.91 -14.91 17.18
C ASN A 53 28.54 -13.99 16.10
N LYS A 54 27.75 -13.15 15.42
CA LYS A 54 28.20 -12.30 14.30
C LYS A 54 27.84 -10.84 14.54
N THR A 55 28.37 -10.28 15.62
CA THR A 55 28.13 -8.90 16.05
C THR A 55 28.42 -7.88 14.95
N ASP A 56 29.52 -8.05 14.21
CA ASP A 56 29.90 -7.16 13.10
C ASP A 56 28.82 -7.13 12.00
N THR A 57 28.17 -8.27 11.73
CA THR A 57 27.12 -8.34 10.72
C THR A 57 25.80 -7.70 11.17
N LEU A 58 25.52 -7.73 12.48
CA LEU A 58 24.39 -7.01 13.06
C LEU A 58 24.64 -5.51 13.02
N LEU A 59 25.84 -5.08 13.45
CA LEU A 59 26.26 -3.69 13.43
C LEU A 59 26.23 -3.12 12.01
N ALA A 60 26.82 -3.82 11.03
CA ALA A 60 26.78 -3.41 9.64
C ALA A 60 25.34 -3.28 9.11
N ARG A 61 24.41 -4.16 9.53
CA ARG A 61 23.01 -4.08 9.14
C ARG A 61 22.28 -2.89 9.75
N VAL A 62 22.57 -2.55 11.01
CA VAL A 62 22.00 -1.39 11.70
C VAL A 62 22.52 -0.09 11.10
N LEU A 63 23.82 -0.03 10.80
CA LEU A 63 24.48 1.12 10.16
C LEU A 63 24.15 1.25 8.68
N ARG A 64 23.71 0.17 8.03
CA ARG A 64 23.33 0.20 6.63
C ARG A 64 22.18 1.20 6.48
N PRO A 65 22.34 2.27 5.67
CA PRO A 65 21.22 3.14 5.38
C PRO A 65 20.11 2.27 4.82
N ARG A 66 18.89 2.45 5.33
CA ARG A 66 17.73 1.81 4.70
C ARG A 66 17.82 2.20 3.24
N PRO A 67 17.76 1.25 2.29
CA PRO A 67 17.55 1.68 0.92
C PRO A 67 16.31 2.57 0.98
N GLN A 68 16.46 3.84 0.60
CA GLN A 68 15.33 4.59 0.05
C GLN A 68 14.70 3.57 -0.88
N GLY A 69 13.42 3.22 -0.67
CA GLY A 69 12.84 1.95 -1.12
C GLY A 69 13.08 1.68 -2.62
N LYS A 70 12.46 0.65 -3.18
CA LYS A 70 12.42 0.50 -4.64
C LYS A 70 11.58 1.64 -5.27
N VAL A 71 11.97 2.89 -5.05
CA VAL A 71 11.39 4.12 -5.55
C VAL A 71 12.06 4.33 -6.88
N ILE A 72 11.24 4.28 -7.91
CA ILE A 72 11.66 4.56 -9.26
C ILE A 72 11.86 6.07 -9.32
N THR A 73 13.11 6.52 -9.29
CA THR A 73 13.44 7.95 -9.32
C THR A 73 13.44 8.50 -10.73
N LYS A 74 13.68 7.65 -11.74
CA LYS A 74 13.73 8.04 -13.15
C LYS A 74 13.24 6.91 -14.04
N ILE A 75 12.54 7.26 -15.12
CA ILE A 75 12.13 6.33 -16.18
C ILE A 75 12.41 6.93 -17.56
N ARG A 76 12.47 6.06 -18.57
CA ARG A 76 12.58 6.47 -19.97
C ARG A 76 11.28 6.15 -20.72
N THR A 77 10.70 7.15 -21.37
CA THR A 77 9.46 6.99 -22.15
C THR A 77 9.76 6.33 -23.50
N ALA A 78 8.73 5.79 -24.18
CA ALA A 78 8.86 5.19 -25.52
C ALA A 78 9.47 6.12 -26.58
N THR A 79 9.33 7.44 -26.41
CA THR A 79 9.95 8.48 -27.25
C THR A 79 11.42 8.74 -26.91
N GLY A 80 11.97 8.07 -25.89
CA GLY A 80 13.35 8.18 -25.46
C GLY A 80 13.63 9.28 -24.43
N MET A 81 12.63 10.07 -24.05
CA MET A 81 12.73 11.14 -23.04
C MET A 81 12.93 10.58 -21.62
N LEU A 82 13.81 11.21 -20.84
CA LEU A 82 14.04 10.89 -19.43
C LEU A 82 13.09 11.69 -18.54
N VAL A 83 12.36 11.01 -17.67
CA VAL A 83 11.40 11.60 -16.74
C VAL A 83 11.84 11.29 -15.31
N GLU A 84 11.98 12.34 -14.50
CA GLU A 84 12.50 12.24 -13.12
C GLU A 84 11.48 12.71 -12.07
N THR A 85 10.40 13.37 -12.48
CA THR A 85 9.37 13.87 -11.57
C THR A 85 8.39 12.75 -11.21
N PRO A 86 8.06 12.53 -9.92
CA PRO A 86 7.18 11.44 -9.50
C PRO A 86 5.80 11.44 -10.16
N GLU A 87 5.24 12.63 -10.41
CA GLU A 87 3.93 12.80 -11.07
C GLU A 87 3.99 12.33 -12.53
N ALA A 88 4.99 12.77 -13.29
CA ALA A 88 5.14 12.36 -14.68
C ALA A 88 5.54 10.87 -14.80
N ILE A 89 6.30 10.33 -13.83
CA ILE A 89 6.57 8.89 -13.74
C ILE A 89 5.25 8.12 -13.62
N ASN A 90 4.35 8.56 -12.73
CA ASN A 90 3.04 7.95 -12.56
C ASN A 90 2.19 8.07 -13.85
N GLU A 91 2.15 9.23 -14.50
CA GLU A 91 1.40 9.41 -15.75
C GLU A 91 1.89 8.48 -16.87
N VAL A 92 3.20 8.29 -17.00
CA VAL A 92 3.76 7.34 -17.97
C VAL A 92 3.37 5.91 -17.63
N PHE A 93 3.39 5.52 -16.35
CA PHE A 93 2.90 4.19 -15.96
C PHE A 93 1.40 4.03 -16.21
N THR A 94 0.58 5.02 -15.84
CA THR A 94 -0.86 4.99 -16.06
C THR A 94 -1.18 4.86 -17.54
N SER A 95 -0.60 5.72 -18.39
CA SER A 95 -0.82 5.67 -19.84
C SER A 95 -0.32 4.36 -20.45
N TYR A 96 0.84 3.86 -20.05
CA TYR A 96 1.37 2.58 -20.52
C TYR A 96 0.43 1.42 -20.19
N PHE A 97 0.00 1.29 -18.93
CA PHE A 97 -0.88 0.20 -18.53
C PHE A 97 -2.29 0.34 -19.09
N SER A 98 -2.83 1.56 -19.17
CA SER A 98 -4.09 1.80 -19.89
C SER A 98 -4.00 1.32 -21.33
N ASN A 99 -2.94 1.68 -22.05
CA ASN A 99 -2.73 1.23 -23.42
C ASN A 99 -2.55 -0.29 -23.50
N LEU A 100 -1.75 -0.89 -22.61
CA LEU A 100 -1.52 -2.34 -22.57
C LEU A 100 -2.82 -3.12 -22.42
N TYR A 101 -3.68 -2.71 -21.50
CA TYR A 101 -4.95 -3.40 -21.24
C TYR A 101 -6.07 -3.01 -22.21
N ASN A 102 -5.96 -1.87 -22.90
CA ASN A 102 -6.92 -1.47 -23.94
C ASN A 102 -6.59 -2.09 -25.32
N HIS A 103 -5.32 -2.35 -25.64
CA HIS A 103 -4.85 -2.79 -26.96
C HIS A 103 -4.70 -4.31 -27.11
N SER A 104 -5.27 -5.12 -26.24
CA SER A 104 -5.07 -6.57 -26.30
C SER A 104 -6.26 -7.39 -26.86
N PRO A 105 -6.93 -7.04 -27.99
CA PRO A 105 -8.12 -7.74 -28.48
C PRO A 105 -7.96 -9.26 -28.57
N HIS A 106 -6.75 -9.74 -28.83
CA HIS A 106 -6.40 -11.15 -28.99
C HIS A 106 -6.29 -11.95 -27.67
N LEU A 107 -6.41 -11.32 -26.50
CA LEU A 107 -6.62 -12.01 -25.21
C LEU A 107 -8.09 -11.98 -24.77
N HIS A 108 -8.99 -11.30 -25.50
CA HIS A 108 -10.40 -11.14 -25.14
C HIS A 108 -11.39 -11.40 -26.30
N THR A 109 -10.96 -12.08 -27.36
CA THR A 109 -11.86 -12.84 -28.24
C THR A 109 -12.12 -14.16 -27.47
N ASN A 110 -13.24 -14.39 -26.80
CA ASN A 110 -14.60 -14.56 -27.33
C ASN A 110 -15.61 -14.50 -26.17
N ASN A 111 -15.47 -13.55 -25.25
CA ASN A 111 -16.19 -13.60 -23.97
C ASN A 111 -16.55 -12.17 -23.52
N THR A 112 -17.83 -11.82 -23.67
CA THR A 112 -18.46 -10.58 -23.17
C THR A 112 -18.49 -10.49 -21.63
N THR A 113 -18.22 -11.60 -20.95
CA THR A 113 -18.12 -11.75 -19.49
C THR A 113 -16.86 -11.09 -18.89
N TYR A 114 -15.72 -11.06 -19.59
CA TYR A 114 -14.45 -10.59 -19.02
C TYR A 114 -14.48 -9.10 -18.63
N ARG A 115 -15.18 -8.28 -19.41
CA ARG A 115 -15.40 -6.85 -19.09
C ARG A 115 -16.29 -6.69 -17.85
N ALA A 116 -17.31 -7.53 -17.71
CA ALA A 116 -18.20 -7.53 -16.55
C ALA A 116 -17.48 -8.07 -15.29
N ASP A 117 -16.59 -9.04 -15.45
CA ASP A 117 -15.79 -9.63 -14.37
C ASP A 117 -14.73 -8.65 -13.86
N ILE A 118 -14.06 -7.91 -14.75
CA ILE A 118 -13.18 -6.80 -14.36
C ILE A 118 -13.99 -5.73 -13.62
N GLN A 119 -15.18 -5.37 -14.10
CA GLN A 119 -16.02 -4.38 -13.42
C GLN A 119 -16.49 -4.85 -12.04
N ARG A 120 -16.86 -6.12 -11.89
CA ARG A 120 -17.17 -6.73 -10.58
C ARG A 120 -15.97 -6.71 -9.64
N PHE A 121 -14.80 -7.15 -10.13
CA PHE A 121 -13.56 -7.14 -9.35
C PHE A 121 -13.17 -5.74 -8.88
N LEU A 122 -13.31 -4.72 -9.73
CA LEU A 122 -13.02 -3.33 -9.38
C LEU A 122 -14.03 -2.74 -8.38
N VAL A 123 -15.28 -3.22 -8.37
CA VAL A 123 -16.29 -2.85 -7.37
C VAL A 123 -16.03 -3.54 -6.03
N ASP A 124 -15.53 -4.77 -6.05
CA ASP A 124 -15.22 -5.57 -4.85
C ASP A 124 -13.90 -5.16 -4.18
N LEU A 125 -13.01 -4.50 -4.91
CA LEU A 125 -11.85 -3.81 -4.36
C LEU A 125 -12.31 -2.63 -3.49
N THR A 126 -12.50 -2.92 -2.19
CA THR A 126 -12.63 -1.90 -1.15
C THR A 126 -11.29 -1.17 -0.98
N LEU A 127 -11.03 -0.21 -1.88
CA LEU A 127 -9.94 0.73 -1.76
C LEU A 127 -10.12 1.51 -0.44
N PRO A 128 -9.17 1.43 0.51
CA PRO A 128 -9.28 2.21 1.74
C PRO A 128 -9.26 3.71 1.38
N LYS A 129 -10.35 4.41 1.72
CA LYS A 129 -10.50 5.86 1.57
C LYS A 129 -9.72 6.67 2.60
#